data_AF-A0A2U2ARW3-F1
#
_entry.id   AF-A0A2U2ARW3-F1
#
_cell.length_a   1.000
_cell.length_b   1.000
_cell.length_c   1.000
_cell.angle_alpha   90.00
_cell.angle_beta   90.00
_cell.angle_gamma   90.00
#
_symmetry.space_group_name_H-M   'P 1'
#
loop_
_entity.id
_entity.type
_entity.pdbx_description
1 polymer ?
#
loop_
_entity_poly.entity_id
_entity_poly.type
_entity_poly.pdbx_seq_one_letter_code
_entity_poly.pdbx_strand_id
1 'polypeptide(L)'
;MINPAALVLADGSIFRGESVGAEGEVVGQLIFYRGAAGYQEVLTDQSYADRIVTFTTSHLGNTGINRQDYRSESVTAAAVVMRTLALRTSHFRSEISLADYLRRQNIIAISEIDTRELSQRALLDSSLWSSIITGHYSDKELRLRAQQLFQQQGIGISRDLMKEAVSTTDSILHPLGA
;
A
#
# COMPACT_ATOMS: atom_id res chain seq x y z
N MET A 1 -19.13 2.93 4.61
CA MET A 1 -18.20 3.42 5.63
C MET A 1 -16.86 3.62 4.95
N ILE A 2 -16.17 4.71 5.27
CA ILE A 2 -14.79 4.94 4.83
C ILE A 2 -13.90 4.07 5.71
N ASN A 3 -13.15 3.14 5.13
CA ASN A 3 -12.16 2.34 5.85
C ASN A 3 -10.81 3.01 5.69
N PRO A 4 -10.21 3.64 6.72
CA PRO A 4 -8.96 4.33 6.55
C PRO A 4 -7.80 3.37 6.32
N ALA A 5 -6.80 3.84 5.60
CA ALA A 5 -5.50 3.20 5.49
C ALA A 5 -4.40 4.26 5.34
N ALA A 6 -3.16 3.83 5.53
CA ALA A 6 -2.00 4.66 5.28
C ALA A 6 -0.90 3.89 4.57
N LEU A 7 -0.25 4.53 3.62
CA LEU A 7 1.03 4.14 3.05
C LEU A 7 2.13 4.91 3.80
N VAL A 8 3.03 4.20 4.46
CA VAL A 8 4.16 4.78 5.19
C VAL A 8 5.46 4.39 4.49
N LEU A 9 6.25 5.38 4.09
CA LEU A 9 7.54 5.17 3.45
C LEU A 9 8.64 4.95 4.51
N ALA A 10 9.74 4.30 4.13
CA ALA A 10 10.91 4.10 4.99
C ALA A 10 11.57 5.41 5.46
N ASP A 11 11.28 6.53 4.79
CA ASP A 11 11.73 7.87 5.21
C ASP A 11 10.86 8.51 6.30
N GLY A 12 9.71 7.91 6.64
CA GLY A 12 8.75 8.38 7.64
C GLY A 12 7.59 9.20 7.10
N SER A 13 7.52 9.40 5.79
CA SER A 13 6.38 10.05 5.12
C SER A 13 5.13 9.19 5.20
N ILE A 14 3.98 9.84 5.38
CA ILE A 14 2.69 9.18 5.51
C ILE A 14 1.76 9.72 4.42
N PHE A 15 1.20 8.82 3.63
CA PHE A 15 0.13 9.11 2.68
C PHE A 15 -1.15 8.44 3.17
N ARG A 16 -2.14 9.25 3.54
CA ARG A 16 -3.44 8.76 4.03
C ARG A 16 -4.37 8.48 2.86
N GLY A 17 -5.16 7.42 2.98
CA GLY A 17 -6.11 7.01 1.97
C GLY A 17 -7.18 6.09 2.54
N GLU A 18 -7.84 5.37 1.65
CA GLU A 18 -8.92 4.45 1.98
C GLU A 18 -8.56 3.01 1.59
N SER A 19 -8.84 2.06 2.47
CA SER A 19 -8.72 0.64 2.17
C SER A 19 -9.84 0.20 1.23
N VAL A 20 -9.47 -0.34 0.08
CA VAL A 20 -10.40 -0.85 -0.94
C VAL A 20 -10.21 -2.33 -1.25
N GLY A 21 -9.21 -2.97 -0.62
CA GLY A 21 -8.91 -4.40 -0.73
C GLY A 21 -9.16 -5.13 0.58
N ALA A 22 -8.30 -6.10 0.88
CA ALA A 22 -8.24 -6.79 2.16
C ALA A 22 -7.73 -5.86 3.28
N GLU A 23 -8.08 -6.19 4.51
CA GLU A 23 -7.55 -5.54 5.72
C GLU A 23 -6.26 -6.23 6.17
N GLY A 24 -5.35 -5.46 6.75
CA GLY A 24 -4.10 -5.94 7.32
C GLY A 24 -2.95 -4.99 7.08
N GLU A 25 -1.76 -5.58 7.02
CA GLU A 25 -0.49 -4.88 6.84
C GLU A 25 0.38 -5.60 5.83
N VAL A 26 1.16 -4.84 5.08
CA VAL A 26 2.09 -5.38 4.09
C VAL A 26 3.28 -4.46 3.96
N VAL A 27 4.45 -5.06 3.73
CA VAL A 27 5.70 -4.36 3.41
C VAL A 27 6.12 -4.79 2.01
N GLY A 28 6.62 -3.85 1.23
CA GLY A 28 7.19 -4.16 -0.07
C GLY A 28 7.91 -2.97 -0.69
N GLN A 29 8.64 -3.23 -1.75
CA GLN A 29 9.21 -2.15 -2.55
C GLN A 29 8.10 -1.53 -3.40
N LEU A 30 7.97 -0.21 -3.32
CA LEU A 30 7.04 0.53 -4.14
C LEU A 30 7.58 0.65 -5.57
N ILE A 31 6.74 0.31 -6.54
CA ILE A 31 7.03 0.50 -7.96
C ILE A 31 5.89 1.28 -8.61
N PHE A 32 6.17 1.91 -9.76
CA PHE A 32 5.19 2.74 -10.46
C PHE A 32 4.89 2.18 -11.84
N TYR A 33 3.62 1.87 -12.09
CA TYR A 33 3.13 1.52 -13.40
C TYR A 33 2.46 2.73 -14.04
N ARG A 34 2.98 3.13 -15.20
CA ARG A 34 2.56 4.35 -15.94
C ARG A 34 1.57 4.08 -17.07
N GLY A 35 1.21 2.82 -17.31
CA GLY A 35 0.22 2.49 -18.32
C GLY A 35 -1.17 2.98 -17.90
N ALA A 36 -1.93 3.49 -18.86
CA ALA A 36 -3.31 3.95 -18.63
C ALA A 36 -4.33 2.81 -18.54
N ALA A 37 -3.94 1.59 -18.93
CA ALA A 37 -4.78 0.39 -18.95
C ALA A 37 -3.94 -0.87 -18.62
N GLY A 38 -4.61 -2.03 -18.55
CA GLY A 38 -3.97 -3.33 -18.31
C GLY A 38 -3.67 -3.61 -16.84
N TYR A 39 -4.38 -2.98 -15.90
CA TYR A 39 -4.11 -3.17 -14.48
C TYR A 39 -4.28 -4.62 -14.02
N GLN A 40 -5.20 -5.39 -14.60
CA GLN A 40 -5.36 -6.81 -14.26
C GLN A 40 -4.14 -7.63 -14.68
N GLU A 41 -3.63 -7.39 -15.88
CA GLU A 41 -2.43 -8.06 -16.39
C GLU A 41 -1.24 -7.75 -15.49
N VAL A 42 -1.05 -6.48 -15.12
CA VAL A 42 -0.01 -6.03 -14.19
C VAL A 42 -0.15 -6.71 -12.82
N LEU A 43 -1.36 -6.79 -12.26
CA LEU A 43 -1.57 -7.40 -10.95
C LEU A 43 -1.27 -8.91 -10.94
N THR A 44 -1.38 -9.57 -12.10
CA THR A 44 -1.20 -11.02 -12.24
C THR A 44 0.13 -11.40 -12.89
N ASP A 45 1.00 -10.44 -13.21
CA ASP A 45 2.30 -10.70 -13.81
C ASP A 45 3.35 -10.99 -12.73
N GLN A 46 4.06 -12.11 -12.88
CA GLN A 46 5.08 -12.55 -11.92
C GLN A 46 6.25 -11.56 -11.78
N SER A 47 6.47 -10.69 -12.77
CA SER A 47 7.50 -9.64 -12.74
C SER A 47 7.28 -8.62 -11.63
N TYR A 48 6.04 -8.52 -11.12
CA TYR A 48 5.67 -7.62 -10.02
C TYR A 48 5.45 -8.36 -8.69
N ALA A 49 5.84 -9.64 -8.61
CA ALA A 49 5.72 -10.42 -7.40
C ALA A 49 6.38 -9.74 -6.20
N ASP A 50 5.68 -9.76 -5.07
CA ASP A 50 6.14 -9.20 -3.79
C ASP A 50 6.38 -7.66 -3.81
N ARG A 51 5.91 -6.96 -4.85
CA ARG A 51 6.00 -5.50 -4.97
C ARG A 51 4.67 -4.82 -4.65
N ILE A 52 4.77 -3.59 -4.15
CA ILE A 52 3.61 -2.70 -4.00
C ILE A 52 3.48 -1.91 -5.30
N VAL A 53 2.45 -2.20 -6.09
CA VAL A 53 2.25 -1.59 -7.40
C VAL A 53 1.46 -0.30 -7.26
N THR A 54 2.07 0.83 -7.63
CA THR A 54 1.43 2.14 -7.68
C THR A 54 1.02 2.47 -9.11
N PHE A 55 -0.28 2.60 -9.33
CA PHE A 55 -0.81 3.02 -10.63
C PHE A 55 -0.87 4.55 -10.68
N THR A 56 -0.26 5.14 -11.71
CA THR A 56 -0.29 6.60 -11.89
C THR A 56 -1.54 7.10 -12.62
N THR A 57 -2.38 6.21 -13.15
CA THR A 57 -3.68 6.58 -13.71
C THR A 57 -4.62 7.07 -12.61
N SER A 58 -5.44 8.08 -12.93
CA SER A 58 -6.35 8.69 -11.94
C SER A 58 -7.44 7.72 -11.48
N HIS A 59 -7.93 6.85 -12.37
CA HIS A 59 -9.02 5.91 -12.08
C HIS A 59 -8.58 4.47 -12.38
N LEU A 60 -8.75 3.59 -11.42
CA LEU A 60 -8.48 2.16 -11.55
C LEU A 60 -9.76 1.34 -11.35
N GLY A 61 -9.93 0.22 -12.05
CA GLY A 61 -11.07 -0.69 -11.84
C GLY A 61 -12.31 -0.43 -12.71
N ASN A 62 -12.25 0.54 -13.62
CA ASN A 62 -13.34 0.89 -14.53
C ASN A 62 -13.74 -0.28 -15.46
N THR A 63 -12.79 -1.13 -15.85
CA THR A 63 -13.05 -2.30 -16.72
C THR A 63 -13.35 -3.59 -15.97
N GLY A 64 -13.32 -3.57 -14.64
CA GLY A 64 -13.50 -4.76 -13.81
C GLY A 64 -12.40 -5.79 -13.98
N ILE A 65 -12.72 -7.04 -13.70
CA ILE A 65 -11.84 -8.20 -13.85
C ILE A 65 -12.56 -9.25 -14.70
N ASN A 66 -11.82 -9.94 -15.55
CA ASN A 66 -12.34 -10.98 -16.44
C ASN A 66 -11.33 -12.12 -16.63
N ARG A 67 -11.74 -13.28 -17.13
CA ARG A 67 -10.82 -14.44 -17.24
C ARG A 67 -9.72 -14.31 -18.30
N GLN A 68 -9.91 -13.47 -19.32
CA GLN A 68 -9.05 -13.45 -20.50
C GLN A 68 -7.79 -12.58 -20.31
N ASP A 69 -7.82 -11.64 -19.36
CA ASP A 69 -6.72 -10.67 -19.14
C ASP A 69 -5.78 -11.10 -17.99
N TYR A 70 -5.82 -12.38 -17.58
CA TYR A 70 -4.88 -12.95 -16.60
C TYR A 70 -3.52 -13.27 -17.23
N ARG A 71 -2.43 -12.93 -16.54
CA ARG A 71 -1.05 -13.33 -16.89
C ARG A 71 -0.54 -14.51 -16.07
N SER A 72 -1.17 -14.80 -14.93
CA SER A 72 -0.98 -16.00 -14.11
C SER A 72 -2.30 -16.39 -13.45
N GLU A 73 -2.33 -17.42 -12.61
CA GLU A 73 -3.58 -17.90 -11.99
C GLU A 73 -4.14 -16.97 -10.89
N SER A 74 -3.31 -16.09 -10.32
CA SER A 74 -3.69 -15.23 -9.19
C SER A 74 -2.97 -13.88 -9.22
N VAL A 75 -3.36 -12.97 -8.31
CA VAL A 75 -2.57 -11.76 -8.07
C VAL A 75 -1.23 -12.15 -7.47
N THR A 76 -0.16 -11.58 -8.01
CA THR A 76 1.23 -11.79 -7.59
C THR A 76 1.79 -10.56 -6.85
N ALA A 77 1.28 -9.37 -7.18
CA ALA A 77 1.62 -8.14 -6.47
C ALA A 77 1.28 -8.24 -4.97
N ALA A 78 2.15 -7.72 -4.12
CA ALA A 78 1.94 -7.71 -2.67
C ALA A 78 0.77 -6.81 -2.27
N ALA A 79 0.65 -5.66 -2.94
CA ALA A 79 -0.42 -4.69 -2.71
C ALA A 79 -0.57 -3.68 -3.85
N VAL A 80 -1.65 -2.90 -3.79
CA VAL A 80 -2.00 -1.91 -4.81
C VAL A 80 -2.15 -0.52 -4.21
N VAL A 81 -1.56 0.49 -4.85
CA VAL A 81 -1.74 1.90 -4.53
C VAL A 81 -2.36 2.60 -5.74
N MET A 82 -3.41 3.38 -5.52
CA MET A 82 -4.10 4.11 -6.59
C MET A 82 -4.59 5.48 -6.15
N ARG A 83 -4.84 6.36 -7.13
CA ARG A 83 -5.45 7.66 -6.84
C ARG A 83 -6.92 7.51 -6.50
N THR A 84 -7.71 6.91 -7.38
CA THR A 84 -9.14 6.72 -7.15
C THR A 84 -9.58 5.37 -7.69
N LEU A 85 -10.36 4.64 -6.89
CA LEU A 85 -11.07 3.45 -7.36
C LEU A 85 -12.32 3.88 -8.11
N ALA A 86 -12.56 3.33 -9.30
CA ALA A 86 -13.75 3.60 -10.07
C ALA A 86 -15.02 3.20 -9.29
N LEU A 87 -15.93 4.15 -9.10
CA LEU A 87 -17.21 3.93 -8.38
C LEU A 87 -18.08 2.85 -9.03
N ARG A 88 -17.98 2.72 -10.36
CA ARG A 88 -18.71 1.72 -11.13
C ARG A 88 -17.79 1.08 -12.15
N THR A 89 -17.81 -0.25 -12.15
CA THR A 89 -17.27 -1.05 -13.22
C THR A 89 -18.24 -1.09 -14.40
N SER A 90 -17.75 -0.80 -15.61
CA SER A 90 -18.56 -0.75 -16.82
C SER A 90 -17.76 -1.24 -18.02
N HIS A 91 -17.79 -2.55 -18.25
CA HIS A 91 -17.18 -3.17 -19.42
C HIS A 91 -17.88 -4.50 -19.73
N PHE A 92 -18.13 -4.78 -21.01
CA PHE A 92 -18.91 -5.95 -21.43
C PHE A 92 -18.26 -7.29 -21.05
N ARG A 93 -16.93 -7.32 -20.89
CA ARG A 93 -16.17 -8.50 -20.44
C ARG A 93 -16.10 -8.64 -18.91
N SER A 94 -16.53 -7.64 -18.15
CA SER A 94 -16.35 -7.64 -16.70
C SER A 94 -17.19 -8.72 -16.01
N GLU A 95 -16.56 -9.54 -15.18
CA GLU A 95 -17.20 -10.56 -14.35
C GLU A 95 -17.30 -10.14 -12.88
N ILE A 96 -16.36 -9.31 -12.40
CA ILE A 96 -16.31 -8.84 -11.00
C ILE A 96 -15.65 -7.46 -10.92
N SER A 97 -16.02 -6.66 -9.90
CA SER A 97 -15.35 -5.39 -9.63
C SER A 97 -13.90 -5.60 -9.17
N LEU A 98 -13.04 -4.60 -9.38
CA LEU A 98 -11.65 -4.67 -8.92
C LEU A 98 -11.56 -4.81 -7.39
N ALA A 99 -12.37 -4.07 -6.64
CA ALA A 99 -12.36 -4.12 -5.18
C ALA A 99 -12.77 -5.49 -4.63
N ASP A 100 -13.85 -6.08 -5.18
CA ASP A 100 -14.29 -7.40 -4.74
C ASP A 100 -13.28 -8.48 -5.12
N TYR A 101 -12.63 -8.34 -6.28
CA TYR A 101 -11.55 -9.23 -6.67
C TYR A 101 -10.36 -9.17 -5.72
N LEU A 102 -9.87 -7.97 -5.39
CA LEU A 102 -8.76 -7.78 -4.45
C LEU A 102 -9.09 -8.35 -3.07
N ARG A 103 -10.31 -8.14 -2.56
CA ARG A 103 -10.78 -8.77 -1.30
C ARG A 103 -10.79 -10.30 -1.38
N ARG A 104 -11.30 -10.87 -2.46
CA ARG A 104 -11.34 -12.33 -2.66
C ARG A 104 -9.95 -12.95 -2.76
N GLN A 105 -8.99 -12.21 -3.30
CA GLN A 105 -7.58 -12.64 -3.41
C GLN A 105 -6.76 -12.31 -2.16
N ASN A 106 -7.38 -11.73 -1.12
CA ASN A 106 -6.72 -11.26 0.09
C ASN A 106 -5.58 -10.25 -0.15
N ILE A 107 -5.78 -9.35 -1.12
CA ILE A 107 -4.79 -8.33 -1.52
C ILE A 107 -5.14 -7.00 -0.88
N ILE A 108 -4.19 -6.42 -0.16
CA ILE A 108 -4.31 -5.08 0.43
C ILE A 108 -4.23 -4.04 -0.70
N ALA A 109 -5.15 -3.08 -0.68
CA ALA A 109 -5.16 -2.00 -1.64
C ALA A 109 -5.63 -0.69 -1.01
N ILE A 110 -4.94 0.40 -1.35
CA ILE A 110 -5.23 1.75 -0.85
C ILE A 110 -5.53 2.70 -2.01
N SER A 111 -6.66 3.41 -1.90
CA SER A 111 -7.08 4.49 -2.79
C SER A 111 -6.98 5.86 -2.10
N GLU A 112 -7.30 6.92 -2.82
CA GLU A 112 -7.23 8.32 -2.37
C GLU A 112 -5.81 8.80 -2.05
N ILE A 113 -4.81 8.20 -2.70
CA ILE A 113 -3.41 8.59 -2.58
C ILE A 113 -3.04 9.58 -3.67
N ASP A 114 -2.35 10.67 -3.33
CA ASP A 114 -1.71 11.52 -4.33
C ASP A 114 -0.53 10.80 -4.98
N THR A 115 -0.84 10.00 -6.00
CA THR A 115 0.15 9.23 -6.75
C THR A 115 1.12 10.12 -7.54
N ARG A 116 0.79 11.40 -7.77
CA ARG A 116 1.67 12.38 -8.42
C ARG A 116 2.73 12.87 -7.44
N GLU A 117 2.34 13.22 -6.22
CA GLU A 117 3.27 13.56 -5.13
C GLU A 117 4.17 12.36 -4.82
N LEU A 118 3.59 11.17 -4.68
CA LEU A 118 4.31 9.93 -4.42
C LEU A 118 5.33 9.61 -5.53
N SER A 119 4.95 9.79 -6.80
CA SER A 119 5.85 9.62 -7.94
C SER A 119 6.99 10.64 -7.96
N GLN A 120 6.73 11.89 -7.60
CA GLN A 120 7.78 12.92 -7.49
C GLN A 120 8.77 12.59 -6.39
N ARG A 121 8.29 12.06 -5.26
CA ARG A 121 9.15 11.63 -4.15
C ARG A 121 10.05 10.46 -4.55
N ALA A 122 9.54 9.53 -5.35
CA ALA A 122 10.32 8.41 -5.91
C ALA A 122 11.48 8.85 -6.83
N LEU A 123 11.43 10.06 -7.38
CA LEU A 123 12.56 10.59 -8.19
C LEU A 123 13.72 11.08 -7.31
N LEU A 124 13.46 11.37 -6.03
CA LEU A 124 14.46 11.83 -5.08
C LEU A 124 15.14 10.66 -4.36
N ASP A 125 14.45 9.52 -4.22
CA ASP A 125 14.96 8.30 -3.62
C ASP A 125 14.55 7.07 -4.43
N SER A 126 15.56 6.36 -4.95
CA SER A 126 15.37 5.18 -5.80
C SER A 126 14.84 3.93 -5.08
N SER A 127 14.88 3.87 -3.75
CA SER A 127 14.47 2.69 -2.98
C SER A 127 13.33 3.00 -2.01
N LEU A 128 12.13 3.17 -2.55
CA LEU A 128 10.92 3.40 -1.77
C LEU A 128 10.37 2.13 -1.11
N TRP A 129 11.09 1.58 -0.14
CA TRP A 129 10.50 0.60 0.78
C TRP A 129 9.32 1.24 1.50
N SER A 130 8.20 0.54 1.49
CA SER A 130 6.93 1.08 1.96
C SER A 130 6.17 0.02 2.73
N SER A 131 5.32 0.48 3.64
CA SER A 131 4.32 -0.34 4.31
C SER A 131 2.93 0.23 4.05
N ILE A 132 1.93 -0.63 3.91
CA ILE A 132 0.52 -0.23 3.93
C ILE A 132 -0.10 -0.81 5.19
N ILE A 133 -0.81 0.02 5.94
CA ILE A 133 -1.46 -0.33 7.21
C ILE A 133 -2.94 0.09 7.10
N THR A 134 -3.86 -0.85 7.19
CA THR A 134 -5.30 -0.54 7.20
C THR A 134 -5.81 -0.33 8.63
N GLY A 135 -6.64 0.69 8.83
CA GLY A 135 -7.27 1.00 10.11
C GLY A 135 -7.10 2.46 10.54
N HIS A 136 -7.75 2.81 11.65
CA HIS A 136 -7.64 4.12 12.26
C HIS A 136 -6.42 4.20 13.17
N TYR A 137 -5.39 4.93 12.73
CA TYR A 137 -4.17 5.17 13.50
C TYR A 137 -3.75 6.63 13.43
N SER A 138 -3.22 7.13 14.54
CA SER A 138 -2.48 8.39 14.59
C SER A 138 -1.17 8.28 13.81
N ASP A 139 -0.59 9.43 13.42
CA ASP A 139 0.70 9.46 12.73
C ASP A 139 1.82 8.78 13.54
N LYS A 140 1.79 8.92 14.86
CA LYS A 140 2.76 8.28 15.77
C LYS A 140 2.65 6.76 15.73
N GLU A 141 1.44 6.23 15.83
CA GLU A 141 1.18 4.79 15.76
C GLU A 141 1.59 4.21 14.40
N LEU A 142 1.27 4.93 13.31
CA LEU A 142 1.67 4.54 11.96
C LEU A 142 3.19 4.45 11.80
N ARG A 143 3.93 5.44 12.29
CA ARG A 143 5.39 5.44 12.24
C ARG A 143 6.00 4.30 13.07
N LEU A 144 5.52 4.12 14.31
CA LEU A 144 6.00 3.04 15.17
C LEU A 144 5.76 1.67 14.54
N ARG A 145 4.57 1.46 13.97
CA ARG A 145 4.20 0.19 13.35
C ARG A 145 4.97 -0.07 12.07
N ALA A 146 5.10 0.93 11.19
CA ALA A 146 5.92 0.84 9.99
C ALA A 146 7.38 0.51 10.33
N GLN A 147 7.95 1.16 11.34
CA GLN A 147 9.30 0.85 11.84
C GLN A 147 9.45 -0.60 12.26
N GLN A 148 8.51 -1.15 13.05
CA GLN A 148 8.54 -2.54 13.47
C GLN A 148 8.49 -3.49 12.27
N LEU A 149 7.60 -3.22 11.32
CA LEU A 149 7.46 -4.00 10.08
C LEU A 149 8.75 -3.97 9.24
N PHE A 150 9.39 -2.81 9.09
CA PHE A 150 10.65 -2.68 8.36
C PHE A 150 11.80 -3.41 9.07
N GLN A 151 11.87 -3.34 10.40
CA GLN A 151 12.89 -4.04 11.19
C GLN A 151 12.78 -5.56 11.06
N GLN A 152 11.57 -6.11 11.09
CA GLN A 152 11.33 -7.55 10.91
C GLN A 152 11.82 -8.07 9.55
N GLN A 153 11.83 -7.20 8.53
CA GLN A 153 12.28 -7.50 7.16
C GLN A 153 13.74 -7.10 6.92
N GLY A 154 14.46 -6.58 7.93
CA GLY A 154 15.84 -6.11 7.79
C GLY A 154 16.00 -4.88 6.89
N ILE A 155 14.95 -4.07 6.74
CA ILE A 155 14.93 -2.89 5.86
C ILE A 155 15.47 -1.67 6.61
N GLY A 156 16.40 -0.95 5.98
CA GLY A 156 16.92 0.32 6.50
C GLY A 156 15.89 1.44 6.46
N ILE A 157 15.85 2.26 7.51
CA ILE A 157 14.89 3.37 7.67
C ILE A 157 15.61 4.69 8.00
N SER A 158 14.95 5.83 7.78
CA SER A 158 15.53 7.14 8.10
C SER A 158 15.61 7.41 9.61
N ARG A 159 16.48 8.36 9.99
CA ARG A 159 16.57 8.84 11.39
C ARG A 159 15.25 9.44 11.88
N ASP A 160 14.46 10.04 11.01
CA ASP A 160 13.20 10.65 11.41
C ASP A 160 12.16 9.60 11.78
N LEU A 161 12.11 8.47 11.05
CA LEU A 161 11.27 7.34 11.45
C LEU A 161 11.78 6.66 12.74
N MET A 162 13.11 6.68 12.99
CA MET A 162 13.68 6.10 14.23
C MET A 162 13.34 6.88 15.50
N LYS A 163 13.18 8.22 15.44
CA LYS A 163 12.97 9.08 16.62
C LYS A 163 11.70 8.75 17.41
N GLU A 164 10.67 8.21 16.74
CA GLU A 164 9.37 7.91 17.35
C GLU A 164 9.43 6.71 18.32
N ALA A 165 10.37 5.78 18.15
CA ALA A 165 10.58 4.67 19.09
C ALA A 165 11.26 5.09 20.40
N VAL A 166 12.15 6.09 20.35
CA VAL A 166 12.96 6.49 21.52
C VAL A 166 12.07 7.09 22.61
N SER A 167 11.00 7.81 22.23
CA SER A 167 10.05 8.40 23.19
C SER A 167 9.28 7.39 24.04
N THR A 168 9.22 6.10 23.66
CA THR A 168 8.45 5.08 24.39
C THR A 168 9.31 4.29 25.37
N THR A 169 10.64 4.35 25.25
CA THR A 169 11.54 3.58 26.13
C THR A 169 11.75 4.26 27.49
N ASP A 170 11.51 5.58 27.60
CA ASP A 170 11.63 6.33 28.86
C ASP A 170 10.44 6.15 29.83
N SER A 171 9.44 5.32 29.49
CA SER A 171 8.26 5.11 30.35
C SER A 171 8.33 3.88 31.26
N ILE A 172 9.43 3.10 31.26
CA ILE A 172 9.51 1.83 32.02
C ILE A 172 10.36 1.90 33.30
N LEU A 173 11.02 3.02 33.62
CA LEU A 173 11.72 3.16 34.90
C LEU A 173 10.85 3.87 35.95
N HIS A 174 9.93 3.12 36.56
CA HIS A 174 9.54 3.41 37.93
C HIS A 174 10.57 2.78 38.87
N PRO A 175 11.33 3.57 39.67
CA PRO A 175 12.09 3.01 40.77
C PRO A 175 11.10 2.55 41.85
N LEU A 176 11.33 1.33 42.32
CA LEU A 176 10.71 0.71 43.50
C LEU A 176 10.57 1.73 44.64
N GLY A 177 9.33 1.98 45.04
CA GLY A 177 9.01 2.74 46.23
C GLY A 177 8.81 1.83 47.44
N ALA A 178 9.55 2.17 48.50
CA ALA A 178 9.38 1.83 49.92
C ALA A 178 9.74 0.40 50.37
#